data_AF-A0A3A8Q9Y7-F1
#
_entry.id   AF-A0A3A8Q9Y7-F1
#
_cell.length_a   1.000
_cell.length_b   1.000
_cell.length_c   1.000
_cell.angle_alpha   90.00
_cell.angle_beta   90.00
_cell.angle_gamma   90.00
#
_symmetry.space_group_name_H-M   'P 1'
#
loop_
_entity.id
_entity.type
_entity.pdbx_description
1 polymer ?
#
loop_
_entity_poly.entity_id
_entity_poly.type
_entity_poly.pdbx_seq_one_letter_code
_entity_poly.pdbx_strand_id
1 'polypeptide(L)'
;MKAFTRIVERRSFTQAAKDLGLPRSSVTDAVKQLEERLGLGLIQAPRYRLEEDFGRGTRVPVLAQHPPTPTPVSLMYPRNRQLSPRVRVFIDWVSRVFAGS
;
A
#
# COMPACT_ATOMS: atom_id res chain seq x y z
N MET A 1 17.01 6.20 -3.40
CA MET A 1 17.92 6.99 -4.24
C MET A 1 18.23 6.32 -5.59
N LYS A 2 18.84 5.12 -5.64
CA LYS A 2 19.23 4.46 -6.92
C LYS A 2 18.12 4.39 -7.99
N ALA A 3 16.89 4.04 -7.60
CA ALA A 3 15.74 4.01 -8.51
C ALA A 3 15.44 5.39 -9.12
N PHE A 4 15.33 6.43 -8.29
CA PHE A 4 15.07 7.80 -8.74
C PHE A 4 16.17 8.33 -9.68
N THR A 5 17.43 8.21 -9.29
CA THR A 5 18.57 8.63 -10.13
C THR A 5 18.50 7.97 -11.51
N ARG A 6 18.21 6.66 -11.55
CA ARG A 6 18.16 5.93 -12.82
C ARG A 6 16.99 6.33 -13.71
N ILE A 7 15.83 6.64 -13.12
CA ILE A 7 14.66 7.15 -13.86
C ILE A 7 14.99 8.48 -14.51
N VAL A 8 15.65 9.38 -13.78
CA VAL A 8 16.06 10.70 -14.29
C VAL A 8 17.06 10.55 -15.44
N GLU A 9 18.09 9.72 -15.26
CA GLU A 9 19.10 9.43 -16.31
C GLU A 9 18.47 8.86 -17.58
N ARG A 10 17.54 7.90 -17.44
CA ARG A 10 16.88 7.25 -18.58
C ARG A 10 15.68 8.01 -19.12
N ARG A 11 15.19 9.03 -18.40
CA ARG A 11 13.89 9.69 -18.63
C ARG A 11 12.73 8.71 -18.84
N SER A 12 12.82 7.52 -18.23
CA SER A 12 11.92 6.40 -18.49
C SER A 12 11.89 5.40 -17.35
N PHE A 13 10.70 5.17 -16.80
CA PHE A 13 10.46 4.15 -15.76
C PHE A 13 10.71 2.73 -16.27
N THR A 14 10.34 2.42 -17.53
CA THR A 14 10.57 1.08 -18.11
C THR A 14 12.05 0.79 -18.25
N GLN A 15 12.83 1.73 -18.79
CA GLN A 15 14.26 1.51 -19.01
C GLN A 15 15.02 1.48 -17.69
N ALA A 16 14.68 2.35 -16.74
CA ALA A 16 15.26 2.30 -15.40
C ALA A 16 14.99 0.97 -14.67
N ALA A 17 13.78 0.42 -14.81
CA ALA A 17 13.44 -0.89 -14.26
C ALA A 17 14.29 -2.02 -14.88
N LYS A 18 14.47 -1.99 -16.20
CA LYS A 18 15.35 -2.95 -16.91
C LYS A 18 16.81 -2.86 -16.43
N ASP A 19 17.35 -1.64 -16.32
CA ASP A 19 18.74 -1.45 -15.86
C ASP A 19 18.96 -1.93 -14.42
N LEU A 20 17.94 -1.81 -13.57
CA LEU A 20 18.00 -2.19 -12.16
C LEU A 20 17.65 -3.67 -11.94
N GLY A 21 17.21 -4.39 -12.97
CA GLY A 21 16.72 -5.76 -12.83
C GLY A 21 15.46 -5.88 -11.95
N LEU A 22 14.64 -4.83 -11.90
CA LEU A 22 13.46 -4.76 -11.04
C LEU A 22 12.16 -4.70 -11.88
N PRO A 23 11.02 -5.16 -11.33
CA PRO A 23 9.72 -4.88 -11.91
C PRO A 23 9.46 -3.37 -12.00
N ARG A 24 8.80 -2.93 -13.08
CA ARG A 24 8.42 -1.51 -13.25
C ARG A 24 7.54 -1.00 -12.10
N SER A 25 6.68 -1.85 -11.54
CA SER A 25 5.87 -1.54 -10.36
C SER A 25 6.75 -1.16 -9.17
N SER A 26 7.76 -1.97 -8.84
CA SER A 26 8.69 -1.71 -7.74
C SER A 26 9.46 -0.38 -7.92
N VAL A 27 9.81 -0.02 -9.15
CA VAL A 27 10.45 1.28 -9.44
C VAL A 27 9.47 2.43 -9.22
N THR A 28 8.21 2.26 -9.63
CA THR A 28 7.14 3.25 -9.40
C THR A 28 6.89 3.42 -7.90
N ASP A 29 6.79 2.32 -7.17
CA ASP A 29 6.55 2.33 -5.73
C ASP A 29 7.70 2.99 -4.96
N ALA A 30 8.95 2.78 -5.41
CA ALA A 30 10.11 3.44 -4.82
C ALA A 30 10.08 4.96 -5.00
N VAL A 31 9.53 5.48 -6.11
CA VAL A 31 9.34 6.92 -6.30
C VAL A 31 8.20 7.43 -5.42
N LYS A 32 7.05 6.73 -5.40
CA LYS A 32 5.92 7.10 -4.53
C LYS A 32 6.33 7.19 -3.06
N GLN A 33 7.09 6.21 -2.57
CA GLN A 33 7.61 6.22 -1.19
C GLN A 33 8.58 7.39 -0.95
N LEU A 34 9.35 7.80 -1.96
CA LEU A 34 10.23 8.95 -1.84
C LEU A 34 9.44 10.26 -1.77
N GLU A 35 8.46 10.44 -2.66
CA GLU A 35 7.56 11.60 -2.67
C GLU A 35 6.78 11.70 -1.37
N GLU A 36 6.27 10.58 -0.89
CA GLU A 36 5.57 10.44 0.39
C GLU A 36 6.45 10.89 1.57
N ARG A 37 7.70 10.41 1.63
CA ARG A 37 8.65 10.78 2.69
C ARG A 37 9.07 12.24 2.64
N LEU A 38 9.10 12.84 1.45
CA LEU A 38 9.49 14.23 1.25
C LEU A 38 8.30 15.20 1.29
N GLY A 39 7.05 14.69 1.35
CA GLY A 39 5.85 15.51 1.33
C GLY A 39 5.58 16.22 -0.01
N LEU A 40 6.05 15.64 -1.12
CA LEU A 40 6.05 16.29 -2.44
C LEU A 40 4.78 16.04 -3.27
N GLY A 41 3.70 15.55 -2.67
CA GLY A 41 2.46 15.30 -3.41
C GLY A 41 1.33 14.74 -2.55
N LEU A 42 0.21 14.48 -3.22
CA LEU A 42 -0.93 13.78 -2.65
C LEU A 42 -0.75 12.28 -2.79
N ILE A 43 -1.16 11.54 -1.76
CA ILE A 43 -1.18 10.08 -1.78
C ILE A 43 -2.56 9.55 -1.39
N GLN A 44 -2.89 8.37 -1.90
CA GLN A 44 -4.02 7.58 -1.43
C GLN A 44 -3.46 6.27 -0.86
N ALA A 45 -3.59 6.09 0.44
CA ALA A 45 -3.13 4.91 1.16
C ALA A 45 -4.21 4.45 2.16
N PRO A 46 -4.19 3.17 2.60
CA PRO A 46 -5.08 2.72 3.65
C PRO A 46 -4.94 3.57 4.92
N ARG A 47 -6.07 3.96 5.50
CA ARG A 47 -6.14 4.89 6.63
C ARG A 47 -5.22 4.49 7.80
N TYR A 48 -5.21 3.21 8.17
CA TYR A 48 -4.37 2.69 9.26
C TYR A 48 -2.87 2.98 9.10
N ARG A 49 -2.37 3.20 7.88
CA ARG A 49 -0.95 3.54 7.62
C ARG A 49 -0.65 5.01 7.95
N LEU A 50 -1.67 5.87 7.94
CA LEU A 50 -1.55 7.32 8.07
C LEU A 50 -2.03 7.84 9.44
N GLU A 51 -2.59 6.98 10.29
CA GLU A 51 -3.10 7.38 11.61
C GLU A 51 -2.03 8.07 12.47
N GLU A 52 -0.79 7.57 12.45
CA GLU A 52 0.30 8.23 13.19
C GLU A 52 0.65 9.61 12.60
N ASP A 53 0.67 9.74 11.27
CA ASP A 53 0.96 11.01 10.60
C ASP A 53 -0.14 12.06 10.87
N PHE A 54 -1.40 11.64 10.89
CA PHE A 54 -2.52 12.50 11.25
C PHE A 54 -2.47 12.91 12.71
N GLY A 55 -2.15 11.98 13.62
CA GLY A 55 -1.98 12.27 15.04
C GLY A 55 -0.83 13.23 15.33
N ARG A 56 0.25 13.18 14.54
CA ARG A 56 1.40 14.10 14.65
C ARG A 56 1.21 15.43 13.88
N GLY A 57 0.18 15.54 13.04
CA GLY A 57 -0.02 16.70 12.17
C GLY A 57 1.01 16.84 11.05
N THR A 58 1.82 15.79 10.79
CA THR A 58 2.81 15.77 9.69
C THR A 58 2.12 15.62 8.34
N ARG A 59 0.88 15.10 8.33
CA ARG A 59 0.02 15.02 7.14
C ARG A 59 -1.37 15.53 7.46
N VAL A 60 -2.02 16.07 6.45
CA VAL A 60 -3.37 16.62 6.54
C VAL A 60 -4.28 15.85 5.57
N PRO A 61 -5.45 15.37 6.01
CA PRO A 61 -6.41 14.77 5.10
C PRO A 61 -6.95 15.82 4.12
N VAL A 62 -6.90 15.51 2.84
CA VAL A 62 -7.51 16.33 1.77
C VAL A 62 -8.82 15.69 1.33
N LEU A 63 -9.75 16.50 0.84
CA LEU A 63 -11.03 16.04 0.28
C LEU A 63 -11.84 15.15 1.27
N ALA A 64 -11.86 15.51 2.56
CA ALA A 64 -12.52 14.71 3.59
C ALA A 64 -14.03 14.48 3.34
N GLN A 65 -14.67 15.34 2.54
CA GLN A 65 -16.08 15.23 2.14
C GLN A 65 -16.31 14.21 1.01
N HIS A 66 -15.23 13.74 0.37
CA HIS A 66 -15.27 12.83 -0.78
C HIS A 66 -14.30 11.67 -0.58
N PRO A 67 -14.54 10.78 0.40
CA PRO A 67 -13.68 9.63 0.63
C PRO A 67 -13.70 8.68 -0.57
N PRO A 68 -12.57 8.01 -0.88
CA PRO A 68 -12.55 6.98 -1.91
C PRO A 68 -13.41 5.78 -1.51
N THR A 69 -13.88 5.02 -2.51
CA THR A 69 -14.66 3.81 -2.28
C THR A 69 -13.91 2.83 -1.36
N PRO A 70 -14.52 2.37 -0.25
CA PRO A 70 -13.89 1.38 0.61
C PRO A 70 -13.49 0.14 -0.17
N THR A 71 -12.22 -0.25 -0.06
CA THR A 71 -11.71 -1.46 -0.72
C THR A 71 -11.80 -2.62 0.27
N PRO A 72 -12.64 -3.64 0.03
CA PRO A 72 -12.78 -4.75 0.96
C PRO A 72 -11.49 -5.57 1.01
N VAL A 73 -11.10 -5.99 2.22
CA VAL A 73 -10.01 -6.94 2.43
C VAL A 73 -10.62 -8.34 2.50
N SER A 74 -10.18 -9.22 1.60
CA SER A 74 -10.70 -10.59 1.47
C SER A 74 -9.68 -11.62 1.94
N LEU A 75 -10.13 -12.62 2.69
CA LEU A 75 -9.30 -13.77 3.07
C LEU A 75 -9.51 -14.90 2.06
N MET A 76 -8.47 -15.26 1.32
CA MET A 76 -8.52 -16.32 0.32
C MET A 76 -8.03 -17.65 0.90
N TYR A 77 -8.79 -18.72 0.70
CA TYR A 77 -8.42 -20.07 1.12
C TYR A 77 -8.89 -21.13 0.10
N PRO A 78 -8.23 -22.30 0.01
CA PRO A 78 -8.62 -23.36 -0.90
C PRO A 78 -10.03 -23.89 -0.60
N ARG A 79 -10.83 -24.10 -1.64
CA ARG A 79 -12.20 -24.61 -1.56
C ARG A 79 -12.22 -26.15 -1.42
N ASN A 80 -11.59 -26.70 -0.38
CA ASN A 80 -11.73 -28.14 -0.07
C ASN A 80 -12.89 -28.38 0.92
N ARG A 81 -13.55 -29.53 0.78
CA ARG A 81 -14.88 -29.85 1.36
C ARG A 81 -15.06 -29.60 2.87
N GLN A 82 -13.99 -29.56 3.67
CA GLN A 82 -14.05 -29.14 5.09
C GLN A 82 -12.79 -28.38 5.47
N LEU A 83 -12.92 -27.07 5.73
CA LEU A 83 -11.88 -26.29 6.40
C LEU A 83 -11.55 -26.93 7.76
N SER A 84 -10.26 -27.13 8.02
CA SER A 84 -9.82 -27.67 9.31
C SER A 84 -10.24 -26.74 10.46
N PRO A 85 -10.51 -27.29 11.67
CA PRO A 85 -10.89 -26.47 12.82
C PRO A 85 -9.89 -25.33 13.11
N ARG A 86 -8.59 -25.59 12.94
CA ARG A 86 -7.54 -24.59 13.14
C ARG A 86 -7.63 -23.42 12.16
N VAL A 87 -7.93 -23.69 10.88
CA VAL A 87 -8.11 -22.63 9.86
C VAL A 87 -9.38 -21.83 10.16
N ARG A 88 -10.47 -22.47 10.60
CA ARG A 88 -11.70 -21.76 10.99
C ARG A 88 -11.46 -20.82 12.16
N VAL A 89 -10.82 -21.30 13.24
CA VAL A 89 -10.49 -20.47 14.41
C VAL A 89 -9.60 -19.30 14.01
N PHE A 90 -8.63 -19.52 13.11
CA PHE A 90 -7.79 -18.44 12.59
C PHE A 90 -8.60 -17.42 11.78
N ILE A 91 -9.49 -17.86 10.88
CA ILE A 91 -10.37 -16.99 10.10
C ILE A 91 -11.29 -16.17 11.01
N ASP A 92 -11.89 -16.80 12.01
CA ASP A 92 -12.77 -16.12 12.96
C ASP A 92 -12.01 -15.08 13.77
N TRP A 93 -10.82 -15.42 14.24
CA TRP A 93 -9.94 -14.50 14.97
C TRP A 93 -9.53 -13.31 14.10
N VAL A 94 -8.99 -13.55 12.90
CA VAL A 94 -8.50 -12.46 12.04
C VAL A 94 -9.64 -11.58 11.56
N SER A 95 -10.81 -12.15 11.27
CA SER A 95 -11.99 -11.35 10.90
C SER A 95 -12.39 -10.37 12.01
N ARG A 96 -12.25 -10.75 13.28
CA ARG A 96 -12.50 -9.83 14.41
C ARG A 96 -11.42 -8.75 14.54
N VAL A 97 -10.16 -9.09 14.28
CA VAL A 97 -9.06 -8.12 14.29
C VAL A 97 -9.28 -7.01 13.26
N PHE A 98 -9.78 -7.36 12.07
CA PHE A 98 -10.06 -6.41 10.99
C PHE A 98 -11.46 -5.78 11.03
N ALA A 99 -12.36 -6.21 11.91
CA ALA A 99 -13.72 -5.64 12.03
C ALA A 99 -13.74 -4.26 12.72
N GLY A 100 -12.65 -3.86 13.39
CA GLY A 100 -12.55 -2.61 14.15
C GLY A 100 -11.54 -1.58 13.59
N SER A 101 -11.05 -1.79 12.37
CA SER A 101 -10.03 -0.94 11.71
C SER A 101 -10.61 -0.04 10.62
#